data_AF-A0A1M7H801-F1
#
_entry.id   AF-A0A1M7H801-F1
#
_cell.length_a   1.000
_cell.length_b   1.000
_cell.length_c   1.000
_cell.angle_alpha   90.00
_cell.angle_beta   90.00
_cell.angle_gamma   90.00
#
_symmetry.space_group_name_H-M   'P 1'
#
loop_
_entity.id
_entity.type
_entity.pdbx_description
1 polymer ?
#
loop_
_entity_poly.entity_id
_entity_poly.type
_entity_poly.pdbx_seq_one_letter_code
_entity_poly.pdbx_strand_id
1 'polypeptide(L)'
;MVTANLRADASSRFADENKWGYFPSMSAGWMISEEEFAQDLDWLSELKLRASWGQLGNQEIPNFAYLTLYRRDADRYLINRYGNPDLKWETTTQTNVGLDFGIMANRLFGSMDYLKSKLLISYYPFPCHNLLVMFLPLS
;
A
#
# COMPACT_ATOMS: atom_id res chain seq x y z
N MET A 1 3.62 16.10 16.67
CA MET A 1 3.44 16.48 15.26
C MET A 1 2.48 15.51 14.58
N VAL A 2 1.51 16.02 13.81
CA VAL A 2 0.57 15.20 13.04
C VAL A 2 0.62 15.65 11.59
N THR A 3 0.67 14.70 10.67
CA THR A 3 0.71 14.94 9.23
C THR A 3 -0.35 14.07 8.56
N ALA A 4 -1.10 14.64 7.64
CA ALA A 4 -2.03 13.91 6.78
C ALA A 4 -1.78 14.28 5.32
N ASN A 5 -1.90 13.31 4.43
CA ASN A 5 -1.75 13.49 3.00
C ASN A 5 -2.83 12.69 2.28
N LEU A 6 -3.38 13.23 1.20
CA LEU A 6 -4.31 12.54 0.33
C LEU A 6 -3.79 12.66 -1.09
N ARG A 7 -3.61 11.50 -1.74
CA ARG A 7 -3.22 11.41 -3.15
C ARG A 7 -4.35 10.80 -3.97
N ALA A 8 -4.56 11.31 -5.18
CA ALA A 8 -5.46 10.75 -6.16
C ALA A 8 -4.71 10.55 -7.48
N ASP A 9 -4.68 9.32 -7.98
CA ASP A 9 -4.03 8.97 -9.25
C ASP A 9 -5.08 8.44 -10.24
N ALA A 10 -4.91 8.78 -11.52
CA ALA A 10 -5.75 8.30 -12.61
C ALA A 10 -4.93 7.47 -13.60
N SER A 11 -5.48 6.35 -14.08
CA SER A 11 -4.80 5.50 -15.05
C SER A 11 -5.69 5.07 -16.20
N SER A 12 -5.22 5.26 -17.43
CA SER A 12 -5.91 4.80 -18.65
C SER A 12 -5.90 3.27 -18.83
N ARG A 13 -5.23 2.53 -17.94
CA ARG A 13 -5.21 1.07 -17.97
C ARG A 13 -6.48 0.44 -17.42
N PHE A 14 -7.27 1.20 -16.65
CA PHE A 14 -8.57 0.78 -16.12
C PHE A 14 -9.72 1.36 -16.96
N ALA A 15 -10.91 0.78 -16.82
CA ALA A 15 -12.13 1.35 -17.37
C ALA A 15 -12.43 2.72 -16.73
N ASP A 16 -13.21 3.58 -17.40
CA ASP A 16 -13.49 4.93 -16.90
C ASP A 16 -14.11 4.94 -15.50
N GLU A 17 -14.88 3.91 -15.14
CA GLU A 17 -15.49 3.71 -13.82
C GLU A 17 -14.45 3.47 -12.70
N ASN A 18 -13.32 2.83 -13.03
CA ASN A 18 -12.26 2.42 -12.07
C ASN A 18 -10.94 3.20 -12.29
N LYS A 19 -10.98 4.26 -13.08
CA LYS A 19 -9.80 5.04 -13.51
C LYS A 19 -9.07 5.69 -12.34
N TRP A 20 -9.81 6.13 -11.33
CA TRP A 20 -9.28 6.87 -10.18
C TRP A 20 -9.03 5.96 -8.99
N GLY A 21 -7.84 6.09 -8.40
CA GLY A 21 -7.47 5.50 -7.11
C GLY A 21 -7.16 6.60 -6.10
N TYR A 22 -7.66 6.44 -4.87
CA TYR A 22 -7.40 7.36 -3.76
C TYR A 22 -6.51 6.68 -2.72
N PHE A 23 -5.44 7.36 -2.34
CA PHE A 23 -4.35 6.84 -1.52
C PHE A 23 -4.05 7.80 -0.37
N PRO A 24 -4.85 7.76 0.72
CA PRO A 24 -4.58 8.55 1.91
C PRO A 24 -3.38 8.01 2.68
N SER A 25 -2.68 8.91 3.38
CA SER A 25 -1.71 8.56 4.41
C SER A 25 -1.77 9.54 5.57
N MET A 26 -1.45 9.05 6.76
CA MET A 26 -1.39 9.82 7.99
C MET A 26 -0.21 9.37 8.83
N SER A 27 0.40 10.29 9.55
CA SER A 27 1.43 10.00 10.53
C SER A 27 1.31 10.92 11.73
N ALA A 28 1.67 10.39 12.89
CA ALA A 28 1.72 11.10 14.14
C ALA A 28 3.02 10.77 14.85
N GLY A 29 3.61 11.78 15.46
CA GLY A 29 4.76 11.66 16.35
C GLY A 29 4.44 12.37 17.66
N TRP A 30 4.63 11.67 18.77
CA TRP A 30 4.43 12.18 20.11
C TRP A 30 5.75 12.14 20.87
N MET A 31 6.21 13.29 21.34
CA MET A 31 7.40 13.42 22.17
C MET A 31 6.99 13.30 23.63
N ILE A 32 7.05 12.09 24.17
CA ILE A 32 6.62 11.78 25.54
C ILE A 32 7.58 12.41 26.55
N SER A 33 8.87 12.49 26.23
CA SER A 33 9.88 13.12 27.11
C SER A 33 9.70 14.62 27.32
N GLU A 34 8.87 15.29 26.50
CA GLU A 34 8.54 16.72 26.71
C GLU A 34 7.37 16.92 27.69
N GLU A 35 6.63 15.86 28.04
CA GLU A 35 5.46 15.95 28.93
C GLU A 35 5.87 16.10 30.40
N GLU A 36 5.07 16.83 31.18
CA GLU A 36 5.37 17.17 32.59
C GLU A 36 5.70 15.95 33.46
N PHE A 37 5.04 14.81 33.24
CA PHE A 37 5.27 13.58 34.00
C PHE A 37 6.59 12.86 33.67
N ALA A 38 7.19 13.15 32.51
CA ALA A 38 8.42 12.52 32.05
C ALA A 38 9.66 13.38 32.35
N GLN A 39 9.47 14.67 32.62
CA GLN A 39 10.56 15.60 32.94
C GLN A 39 11.27 15.29 34.26
N ASP A 40 10.57 14.68 35.22
CA ASP A 40 11.16 14.27 36.51
C ASP A 40 12.05 13.02 36.43
N LEU A 41 12.15 12.38 35.24
CA LEU A 41 12.92 11.16 35.06
C LEU A 41 14.34 11.47 34.55
N ASP A 42 15.28 11.73 35.46
CA ASP A 42 16.69 12.04 35.13
C ASP A 42 17.39 10.99 34.26
N TRP A 43 16.92 9.74 34.29
CA TRP A 43 17.47 8.65 33.50
C TRP A 43 16.94 8.62 32.06
N LEU A 44 15.80 9.25 31.76
CA LEU A 44 15.16 9.26 30.46
C LEU A 44 15.45 10.58 29.74
N SER A 45 16.25 10.53 28.69
CA SER A 45 16.67 11.71 27.93
C SER A 45 15.74 12.01 26.75
N GLU A 46 15.26 10.97 26.08
CA GLU A 46 14.33 11.12 24.95
C GLU A 46 13.39 9.93 24.90
N LEU A 47 12.10 10.19 24.65
CA LEU A 47 11.12 9.15 24.39
C LEU A 47 10.13 9.66 23.36
N LYS A 48 10.15 9.04 22.17
CA LYS A 48 9.34 9.45 21.04
C LYS A 48 8.58 8.26 20.49
N LEU A 49 7.26 8.39 20.45
CA LEU A 49 6.38 7.44 19.80
C LEU A 49 6.04 7.95 18.39
N ARG A 50 6.25 7.12 17.38
CA ARG A 50 5.88 7.38 15.98
C ARG A 50 4.85 6.35 15.55
N ALA A 51 3.82 6.80 14.86
CA ALA A 51 2.87 5.91 14.19
C ALA A 51 2.54 6.48 12.82
N SER A 52 2.49 5.62 11.80
CA SER A 52 2.05 5.99 10.47
C SER A 52 1.19 4.91 9.84
N TRP A 53 0.26 5.35 9.01
CA TRP A 53 -0.63 4.50 8.25
C TRP A 53 -0.82 5.11 6.87
N GLY A 54 -0.81 4.29 5.83
CA GLY A 54 -1.06 4.80 4.49
C GLY A 54 -1.40 3.71 3.49
N GLN A 55 -2.00 4.16 2.39
CA GLN A 55 -2.35 3.31 1.26
C GLN A 55 -1.50 3.69 0.06
N LEU A 56 -1.07 2.68 -0.70
CA LEU A 56 -0.31 2.84 -1.94
C LEU A 56 -1.01 2.06 -3.05
N GLY A 57 -1.15 2.70 -4.21
CA GLY A 57 -1.74 2.11 -5.40
C GLY A 57 -0.70 1.51 -6.34
N ASN A 58 -1.01 0.34 -6.87
CA ASN A 58 -0.30 -0.27 -7.97
C ASN A 58 -1.24 -0.46 -9.18
N GLN A 59 -0.69 -0.22 -10.36
CA GLN A 59 -1.38 -0.25 -11.66
C GLN A 59 -0.61 -1.10 -12.69
N GLU A 60 0.24 -2.01 -12.20
CA GLU A 60 1.05 -2.89 -13.05
C GLU A 60 0.17 -3.97 -13.68
N ILE A 61 -0.64 -3.55 -14.64
CA ILE A 61 -1.59 -4.36 -15.39
C ILE A 61 -1.38 -4.14 -16.89
N PRO A 62 -1.70 -5.13 -17.75
CA PRO A 62 -1.60 -4.96 -19.19
C PRO A 62 -2.44 -3.78 -19.69
N ASN A 63 -1.94 -3.06 -20.69
CA ASN A 63 -2.72 -2.00 -21.33
C ASN A 63 -4.01 -2.58 -21.94
N PHE A 64 -5.11 -1.84 -21.80
CA PHE A 64 -6.44 -2.22 -22.27
C PHE A 64 -6.94 -3.54 -21.69
N ALA A 65 -6.51 -3.92 -20.47
CA ALA A 65 -6.99 -5.15 -19.82
C ALA A 65 -8.50 -5.13 -19.54
N TYR A 66 -9.14 -3.95 -19.58
CA TYR A 66 -10.60 -3.80 -19.51
C TYR A 66 -11.33 -4.09 -20.83
N LEU A 67 -10.62 -4.13 -21.97
CA LEU A 67 -11.22 -4.39 -23.28
C LEU A 67 -10.98 -5.83 -23.73
N THR A 68 -12.01 -6.45 -24.30
CA THR A 68 -11.88 -7.70 -25.05
C THR A 68 -11.25 -7.41 -26.39
N LEU A 69 -10.07 -7.97 -26.63
CA LEU A 69 -9.33 -7.78 -27.87
C LEU A 69 -9.58 -8.95 -28.82
N TYR A 70 -9.89 -8.62 -30.07
CA TYR A 70 -10.01 -9.58 -31.15
C TYR A 70 -8.76 -9.51 -32.04
N ARG A 71 -8.31 -10.66 -32.51
CA ARG A 71 -7.27 -10.80 -33.52
C ARG A 71 -7.88 -11.39 -34.78
N ARG A 72 -7.53 -10.84 -35.93
CA ARG A 72 -7.89 -11.42 -37.22
C ARG A 72 -6.92 -12.55 -37.56
N ASP A 73 -7.46 -13.70 -37.94
CA ASP A 73 -6.73 -14.87 -38.45
C ASP A 73 -7.40 -15.31 -39.76
N ALA A 74 -6.73 -15.00 -40.88
CA ALA A 74 -7.31 -15.07 -42.23
C ALA A 74 -8.68 -14.35 -42.31
N ASP A 75 -9.75 -15.09 -42.65
CA ASP A 75 -11.12 -14.57 -42.78
C ASP A 75 -11.93 -14.64 -41.47
N ARG A 76 -11.31 -14.98 -40.33
CA ARG A 76 -11.99 -15.15 -39.04
C ARG A 76 -11.48 -14.13 -38.01
N TYR A 77 -12.37 -13.72 -37.12
CA TYR A 77 -12.01 -12.96 -35.92
C TYR A 77 -12.02 -13.91 -34.72
N LEU A 78 -10.87 -14.05 -34.08
CA LEU A 78 -10.70 -14.84 -32.86
C LEU A 78 -10.53 -13.91 -31.67
N ILE A 79 -11.04 -14.31 -30.51
CA ILE A 79 -10.80 -13.59 -29.26
C ILE A 79 -9.34 -13.82 -28.86
N ASN A 80 -8.57 -12.75 -28.79
CA ASN A 80 -7.18 -12.78 -28.37
C ASN A 80 -7.06 -12.70 -26.84
N ARG A 81 -7.92 -11.89 -26.20
CA ARG A 81 -7.96 -11.73 -24.75
C ARG A 81 -9.34 -11.24 -24.32
N TYR A 82 -9.89 -11.84 -23.26
CA TYR A 82 -11.09 -11.32 -22.60
C TYR A 82 -10.73 -10.09 -21.75
N GLY A 83 -11.51 -9.02 -21.90
CA GLY A 83 -11.43 -7.84 -21.07
C GLY A 83 -12.19 -8.01 -19.77
N ASN A 84 -11.78 -7.28 -18.73
CA ASN A 84 -12.50 -7.19 -17.47
C ASN A 84 -12.74 -5.71 -17.10
N PRO A 85 -13.97 -5.18 -17.21
CA PRO A 85 -14.25 -3.80 -16.83
C PRO A 85 -14.13 -3.55 -15.32
N ASP A 86 -14.25 -4.59 -14.49
CA ASP A 86 -14.18 -4.51 -13.01
C ASP A 86 -12.75 -4.40 -12.47
N LEU A 87 -11.76 -4.22 -13.35
CA LEU A 87 -10.37 -4.02 -12.94
C LEU A 87 -10.21 -2.72 -12.19
N LYS A 88 -9.60 -2.83 -11.01
CA LYS A 88 -9.34 -1.72 -10.10
C LYS A 88 -7.92 -1.81 -9.56
N TRP A 89 -7.47 -0.70 -8.96
CA TRP A 89 -6.16 -0.55 -8.37
C TRP A 89 -5.86 -1.63 -7.33
N GLU A 90 -4.67 -2.22 -7.42
CA GLU A 90 -4.13 -3.04 -6.36
C GLU A 90 -3.64 -2.12 -5.24
N THR A 91 -4.20 -2.26 -4.04
CA THR A 91 -3.95 -1.33 -2.94
C THR A 91 -3.16 -2.02 -1.84
N THR A 92 -1.98 -1.49 -1.52
CA THR A 92 -1.18 -1.93 -0.37
C THR A 92 -1.41 -0.96 0.77
N THR A 93 -1.93 -1.47 1.89
CA THR A 93 -2.03 -0.70 3.15
C THR A 93 -0.81 -1.00 4.00
N GLN A 94 -0.09 0.03 4.43
CA GLN A 94 1.06 -0.07 5.31
C GLN A 94 0.75 0.60 6.64
N THR A 95 1.19 -0.03 7.73
CA THR A 95 1.12 0.51 9.08
C THR A 95 2.48 0.35 9.73
N ASN A 96 3.00 1.43 10.30
CA ASN A 96 4.26 1.45 11.00
C ASN A 96 4.06 2.05 12.39
N VAL A 97 4.63 1.42 13.41
CA VAL A 97 4.69 1.95 14.76
C VAL A 97 6.13 1.88 15.21
N GLY A 98 6.73 3.02 15.50
CA GLY A 98 8.11 3.18 15.93
C GLY A 98 8.18 3.76 17.33
N LEU A 99 9.13 3.30 18.12
CA LEU A 99 9.49 3.88 19.41
C LEU A 99 10.97 4.19 19.41
N ASP A 100 11.31 5.46 19.60
CA ASP A 100 12.69 5.91 19.78
C ASP A 100 12.89 6.28 21.26
N PHE A 101 14.02 5.84 21.84
CA PHE A 101 14.34 6.13 23.22
C PHE A 101 15.83 6.46 23.41
N GLY A 102 16.10 7.34 24.37
CA GLY A 102 17.42 7.76 24.80
C GLY A 102 17.51 7.80 26.33
N ILE A 103 18.56 7.22 26.89
CA ILE A 103 18.76 7.02 28.33
C ILE A 103 20.13 7.55 28.74
N MET A 104 20.22 8.12 29.96
CA MET A 104 21.45 8.63 30.60
C MET A 104 22.22 9.64 29.73
N ALA A 105 21.60 10.79 29.44
CA ALA A 105 22.15 11.81 28.53
C ALA A 105 22.48 11.22 27.15
N ASN A 106 21.56 10.42 26.61
CA ASN A 106 21.71 9.70 25.34
C ASN A 106 22.95 8.79 25.24
N ARG A 107 23.48 8.31 26.37
CA ARG A 107 24.56 7.31 26.39
C ARG A 107 24.11 5.94 25.89
N LEU A 108 22.85 5.60 26.12
CA LEU A 108 22.19 4.44 25.53
C LEU A 108 20.99 4.94 24.74
N PHE A 109 20.97 4.70 23.44
CA PHE A 109 19.88 5.08 22.56
C PHE A 109 19.49 3.90 21.67
N GLY A 110 18.24 3.89 21.22
CA GLY A 110 17.73 2.84 20.37
C GLY A 110 16.43 3.25 19.70
N SER A 111 16.09 2.50 18.67
CA SER A 111 14.79 2.58 18.01
C SER A 111 14.24 1.17 17.82
N MET A 112 12.93 1.04 17.95
CA MET A 112 12.20 -0.18 17.69
C MET A 112 11.06 0.13 16.75
N ASP A 113 11.05 -0.46 15.56
CA ASP A 113 9.98 -0.27 14.58
C ASP A 113 9.24 -1.60 14.34
N TYR A 114 7.92 -1.53 14.37
CA TYR A 114 7.02 -2.59 13.95
C TYR A 114 6.31 -2.18 12.66
N LEU A 115 6.47 -2.98 11.61
CA LEU A 115 5.96 -2.69 10.28
C LEU A 115 5.02 -3.82 9.83
N LYS A 116 3.81 -3.45 9.42
CA LYS A 116 2.80 -4.37 8.91
C LYS A 116 2.27 -3.88 7.56
N SER A 117 2.42 -4.74 6.55
CA SER A 117 1.91 -4.50 5.20
C SER A 117 0.79 -5.47 4.89
N LYS A 118 -0.32 -4.97 4.33
CA LYS A 118 -1.45 -5.76 3.86
C LYS A 118 -1.73 -5.41 2.41
N LEU A 119 -1.65 -6.42 1.55
CA LEU A 119 -1.99 -6.28 0.14
C LEU A 119 -3.47 -6.60 -0.08
N LEU A 120 -4.18 -5.73 -0.80
CA LEU A 120 -5.53 -5.96 -1.29
C LEU A 120 -5.46 -6.06 -2.82
N ILE A 121 -5.48 -7.31 -3.31
CA ILE A 121 -5.53 -7.61 -4.74
C ILE A 121 -7.01 -7.69 -5.15
N SER A 122 -7.36 -7.01 -6.24
CA SER A 122 -8.63 -7.28 -6.91
C SER A 122 -8.50 -8.59 -7.68
N TYR A 123 -9.19 -9.64 -7.22
CA TYR A 123 -9.09 -10.97 -7.78
C TYR A 123 -9.45 -10.95 -9.28
N TYR A 124 -8.57 -11.51 -10.11
CA TYR A 124 -8.78 -11.76 -11.53
C TYR A 124 -9.28 -13.20 -11.69
N PRO A 125 -10.59 -13.48 -11.79
CA PRO A 125 -10.99 -14.69 -12.48
C PRO A 125 -10.71 -14.42 -13.96
N PHE A 126 -9.53 -14.80 -14.45
CA PHE A 126 -9.47 -15.18 -15.85
C PHE A 126 -10.46 -16.34 -16.00
N PRO A 127 -11.49 -16.27 -16.85
CA PRO A 127 -12.23 -17.46 -17.24
C PRO A 127 -11.24 -18.33 -18.01
N CYS A 128 -10.44 -19.08 -17.27
CA CYS A 128 -9.44 -19.96 -17.80
C CYS A 128 -10.17 -21.24 -18.17
N HIS A 129 -10.46 -21.41 -19.46
CA HIS A 129 -10.53 -22.77 -19.98
C HIS A 129 -9.07 -23.25 -20.08
N ASN A 130 -8.64 -23.99 -19.05
CA ASN A 130 -7.38 -24.73 -18.93
C ASN A 130 -6.05 -23.97 -19.07
N LEU A 131 -5.57 -23.39 -17.96
CA LEU A 131 -4.17 -23.46 -17.54
C LEU A 131 -4.04 -22.97 -16.10
N LEU A 132 -3.65 -23.90 -15.23
CA LEU A 132 -3.44 -23.71 -13.80
C LEU A 132 -2.10 -22.99 -13.59
N VAL A 133 -2.11 -21.68 -13.33
CA VAL A 133 -0.93 -20.96 -12.82
C VAL A 133 -1.25 -20.49 -11.41
N MET A 134 -0.90 -21.35 -10.45
CA MET A 134 -0.97 -21.08 -9.03
C MET A 134 0.29 -20.28 -8.64
N PHE A 135 0.18 -18.96 -8.49
CA PHE A 135 1.18 -18.20 -7.74
C PHE A 135 0.88 -18.38 -6.24
N LEU A 136 1.59 -19.33 -5.61
CA LEU A 136 1.65 -19.43 -4.16
C LEU A 136 2.48 -18.25 -3.61
N PRO A 137 2.07 -17.63 -2.49
CA PRO A 137 2.94 -16.72 -1.76
C PRO A 137 4.06 -17.53 -1.08
N LEU A 138 5.31 -17.18 -1.36
CA LEU A 138 6.45 -17.64 -0.57
C LEU A 138 6.34 -17.07 0.85
N SER A 139 6.28 -17.98 1.83
CA SER A 139 6.53 -17.73 3.26
C SER A 139 8.02 -17.54 3.52
#